data_AF-A0A5J4TH68-F1
#
_entry.id   AF-A0A5J4TH68-F1
#
_cell.length_a   1.000
_cell.length_b   1.000
_cell.length_c   1.000
_cell.angle_alpha   90.00
_cell.angle_beta   90.00
_cell.angle_gamma   90.00
#
_symmetry.space_group_name_H-M   'P 1'
#
loop_
_entity.id
_entity.type
_entity.pdbx_description
1 polymer ?
#
loop_
_entity_poly.entity_id
_entity_poly.type
_entity_poly.pdbx_seq_one_letter_code
_entity_poly.pdbx_strand_id
1 'polypeptide(L)'
;VLDVDGAVFSGFTADSQYNSQGGAIYIDMRQFDVAVQFRRCVFAQNSALNGGTNIFIAYKQSPQRVRRDSFLGCYACAYSSIDQEKSFCYTIGNDNEVFIDERDSLQSSCFQQQSNDSVWFIGNADGNHTYNPIIKCGTPTNPCLSFEQISSYIHQNESLKVEVIQFCEGIYNTPQITVPSSQALSINIVGCNSLITEISAKQNIENVLIQGQGDQNIIIERIHMTLSNNSPQSGFVNVQGSNAGLILSEVRVSGLVVSDPSSSTLEPKYLFHSAGIVYLEDVVIENIFLQTGSIILAEQVRKSIEQASSGIEWLGLRSSGIYGCYFNEITTNESKIISIQDSQQSHQTKNLQSNGDSQSLIIHDSIFSNCISQVNIADTETKGGILHIVSDGIKVDIISCEFRRCQVLGRNLIYIGWTGEDSNTSVAKTI
;
A
#
# COMPACT_ATOMS: atom_id res chain seq x y z
N VAL A 1 28.95 0.57 16.63
CA VAL A 1 28.09 0.87 15.47
C VAL A 1 27.88 -0.44 14.73
N LEU A 2 26.63 -0.80 14.47
CA LEU A 2 26.24 -1.92 13.62
C LEU A 2 25.64 -1.31 12.36
N ASP A 3 26.37 -1.38 11.27
CA ASP A 3 25.96 -0.83 9.97
C ASP A 3 26.04 -1.96 8.93
N VAL A 4 24.88 -2.39 8.46
CA VAL A 4 24.73 -3.49 7.50
C VAL A 4 23.95 -2.99 6.30
N ASP A 5 24.47 -3.29 5.11
CA ASP A 5 23.83 -2.92 3.87
C ASP A 5 23.90 -4.07 2.85
N GLY A 6 22.74 -4.47 2.34
CA GLY A 6 22.62 -5.56 1.36
C GLY A 6 22.96 -6.92 1.96
N ALA A 7 22.09 -7.47 2.80
CA ALA A 7 22.34 -8.76 3.45
C ALA A 7 21.10 -9.66 3.46
N VAL A 8 21.34 -10.97 3.47
CA VAL A 8 20.29 -11.98 3.69
C VAL A 8 20.65 -12.74 4.96
N PHE A 9 19.81 -12.60 5.97
CA PHE A 9 19.89 -13.33 7.23
C PHE A 9 18.90 -14.49 7.18
N SER A 10 19.41 -15.69 6.91
CA SER A 10 18.57 -16.86 6.70
C SER A 10 19.00 -18.11 7.47
N GLY A 11 18.01 -18.82 8.02
CA GLY A 11 18.20 -20.11 8.68
C GLY A 11 18.83 -20.04 10.06
N PHE A 12 18.81 -18.87 10.72
CA PHE A 12 19.36 -18.72 12.07
C PHE A 12 18.36 -19.17 13.14
N THR A 13 18.88 -19.78 14.20
CA THR A 13 18.12 -20.16 15.39
C THR A 13 18.69 -19.44 16.60
N ALA A 14 17.83 -18.81 17.39
CA ALA A 14 18.24 -18.01 18.53
C ALA A 14 19.04 -18.83 19.54
N ASP A 15 20.17 -18.27 19.98
CA ASP A 15 21.05 -18.90 20.95
C ASP A 15 20.40 -18.92 22.35
N SER A 16 20.46 -20.09 23.01
CA SER A 16 20.06 -20.29 24.40
C SER A 16 20.77 -19.35 25.39
N GLN A 17 21.99 -18.90 25.08
CA GLN A 17 22.74 -17.95 25.91
C GLN A 17 22.01 -16.61 26.05
N TYR A 18 21.26 -16.20 25.02
CA TYR A 18 20.50 -14.94 25.01
C TYR A 18 19.00 -15.20 25.18
N ASN A 19 18.67 -16.15 26.07
CA ASN A 19 17.30 -16.54 26.38
C ASN A 19 16.50 -16.96 25.14
N SER A 20 17.15 -17.44 24.08
CA SER A 20 16.51 -17.83 22.81
C SER A 20 15.63 -16.73 22.19
N GLN A 21 16.10 -15.48 22.26
CA GLN A 21 15.51 -14.30 21.63
C GLN A 21 16.31 -13.86 20.40
N GLY A 22 15.66 -13.23 19.42
CA GLY A 22 16.35 -12.63 18.28
C GLY A 22 16.94 -13.67 17.33
N GLY A 23 16.10 -14.29 16.51
CA GLY A 23 16.49 -15.46 15.71
C GLY A 23 17.73 -15.23 14.84
N ALA A 24 17.82 -14.09 14.16
CA ALA A 24 19.01 -13.67 13.43
C ALA A 24 19.88 -12.69 14.22
N ILE A 25 19.26 -11.74 14.93
CA ILE A 25 19.96 -10.64 15.59
C ILE A 25 19.43 -10.47 17.01
N TYR A 26 20.35 -10.49 17.97
CA TYR A 26 20.12 -10.06 19.35
C TYR A 26 21.09 -8.92 19.68
N ILE A 27 20.57 -7.81 20.21
CA ILE A 27 21.38 -6.65 20.64
C ILE A 27 21.08 -6.33 22.10
N ASP A 28 22.09 -6.39 22.96
CA ASP A 28 21.98 -5.95 24.35
C ASP A 28 22.51 -4.53 24.52
N MET A 29 21.61 -3.55 24.53
CA MET A 29 21.92 -2.14 24.80
C MET A 29 21.80 -1.76 26.29
N ARG A 30 21.70 -2.74 27.20
CA ARG A 30 21.66 -2.47 28.65
C ARG A 30 23.01 -2.06 29.20
N GLN A 31 24.08 -2.53 28.56
CA GLN A 31 25.47 -2.28 28.96
C GLN A 31 26.14 -1.16 28.16
N PHE A 32 25.76 -0.97 26.90
CA PHE A 32 26.38 0.01 26.00
C PHE A 32 25.38 0.50 24.95
N ASP A 33 25.53 1.75 24.51
CA ASP A 33 24.73 2.30 23.40
C ASP A 33 25.31 1.85 22.06
N VAL A 34 24.46 1.31 21.20
CA VAL A 34 24.83 0.90 19.84
C VAL A 34 24.04 1.70 18.83
N ALA A 35 24.71 2.47 17.98
CA ALA A 35 24.10 3.00 16.77
C ALA A 35 23.85 1.84 15.79
N VAL A 36 22.61 1.69 15.34
CA VAL A 36 22.14 0.62 14.45
C VAL A 36 21.66 1.22 13.14
N GLN A 37 22.14 0.65 12.03
CA GLN A 37 21.65 0.92 10.69
C GLN A 37 21.62 -0.40 9.89
N PHE A 38 20.45 -0.72 9.34
CA PHE A 38 20.24 -1.79 8.39
C PHE A 38 19.64 -1.21 7.12
N ARG A 39 20.21 -1.58 5.98
CA ARG A 39 19.76 -1.18 4.65
C ARG A 39 19.61 -2.42 3.77
N ARG A 40 18.52 -2.53 3.02
CA ARG A 40 18.32 -3.61 2.03
C ARG A 40 18.59 -4.99 2.62
N CYS A 41 18.04 -5.28 3.80
CA CYS A 41 18.26 -6.55 4.48
C CYS A 41 17.03 -7.44 4.38
N VAL A 42 17.22 -8.72 4.11
CA VAL A 42 16.15 -9.72 4.12
C VAL A 42 16.38 -10.66 5.29
N PHE A 43 15.35 -10.84 6.11
CA PHE A 43 15.34 -11.80 7.20
C PHE A 43 14.38 -12.92 6.84
N ALA A 44 14.87 -14.14 6.67
CA ALA A 44 14.05 -15.26 6.22
C ALA A 44 14.34 -16.50 7.06
N GLN A 45 13.34 -17.34 7.28
CA GLN A 45 13.57 -18.68 7.87
C GLN A 45 14.32 -18.68 9.22
N ASN A 46 14.23 -17.58 9.98
CA ASN A 46 14.84 -17.48 11.30
C ASN A 46 13.83 -17.90 12.36
N SER A 47 14.32 -18.33 13.53
CA SER A 47 13.46 -18.77 14.62
C SER A 47 13.99 -18.36 15.99
N ALA A 48 13.06 -18.01 16.88
CA ALA A 48 13.32 -17.70 18.28
C ALA A 48 12.20 -18.27 19.15
N LEU A 49 12.52 -18.72 20.37
CA LEU A 49 11.54 -19.31 21.30
C LEU A 49 10.83 -18.24 22.13
N ASN A 50 11.56 -17.20 22.55
CA ASN A 50 11.08 -16.22 23.53
C ASN A 50 10.88 -14.81 22.93
N GLY A 51 10.59 -14.74 21.62
CA GLY A 51 10.27 -13.50 20.89
C GLY A 51 11.39 -12.98 19.99
N GLY A 52 11.03 -12.07 19.07
CA GLY A 52 11.94 -11.52 18.07
C GLY A 52 12.36 -12.58 17.05
N THR A 53 11.43 -13.07 16.24
CA THR A 53 11.68 -14.13 15.24
C THR A 53 12.89 -13.82 14.37
N ASN A 54 13.09 -12.54 14.03
CA ASN A 54 14.26 -12.07 13.31
C ASN A 54 15.18 -11.22 14.20
N ILE A 55 14.65 -10.17 14.82
CA ILE A 55 15.43 -9.19 15.58
C ILE A 55 14.86 -9.03 16.99
N PHE A 56 15.76 -9.02 17.98
CA PHE A 56 15.45 -8.64 19.36
C PHE A 56 16.45 -7.60 19.88
N ILE A 57 15.95 -6.53 20.50
CA ILE A 57 16.80 -5.51 21.14
C ILE A 57 16.41 -5.32 22.61
N ALA A 58 17.38 -5.47 23.51
CA ALA A 58 17.22 -5.20 24.94
C ALA A 58 17.75 -3.79 25.27
N TYR A 59 16.85 -2.85 25.55
CA TYR A 59 17.20 -1.49 25.95
C TYR A 59 17.34 -1.37 27.48
N LYS A 60 18.21 -0.48 27.94
CA LYS A 60 18.24 -0.07 29.36
C LYS A 60 17.07 0.83 29.70
N GLN A 61 16.75 1.76 28.80
CA GLN A 61 15.75 2.83 28.99
C GLN A 61 15.13 3.24 27.65
N SER A 62 13.88 3.70 27.68
CA SER A 62 13.10 4.03 26.47
C SER A 62 13.78 5.02 25.50
N PRO A 63 14.52 6.05 25.95
CA PRO A 63 15.21 6.97 25.04
C PRO A 63 16.28 6.33 24.15
N GLN A 64 16.74 5.11 24.45
CA GLN A 64 17.70 4.37 23.62
C GLN A 64 17.05 3.68 22.42
N ARG A 65 15.71 3.65 22.33
CA ARG A 65 15.01 2.97 21.24
C ARG A 65 15.55 3.42 19.90
N VAL A 66 15.95 2.45 19.08
CA VAL A 66 16.35 2.72 17.70
C VAL A 66 15.18 3.35 16.97
N ARG A 67 15.50 4.29 16.10
CA ARG A 67 14.49 4.99 15.33
C ARG A 67 14.12 4.14 14.11
N ARG A 68 12.93 4.40 13.57
CA ARG A 68 12.42 3.69 12.40
C ARG A 68 13.31 3.81 11.17
N ASP A 69 13.97 4.95 10.99
CA ASP A 69 14.94 5.23 9.94
C ASP A 69 16.25 4.43 10.08
N SER A 70 16.47 3.72 11.19
CA SER A 70 17.55 2.75 11.33
C SER A 70 17.35 1.49 10.48
N PHE A 71 16.15 1.23 9.96
CA PHE A 71 15.84 0.06 9.13
C PHE A 71 15.23 0.51 7.80
N LEU A 72 16.08 0.68 6.78
CA LEU A 72 15.66 1.16 5.46
C LEU A 72 15.56 -0.02 4.49
N GLY A 73 14.36 -0.26 3.98
CA GLY A 73 14.14 -1.37 3.04
C GLY A 73 14.55 -2.73 3.61
N CYS A 74 14.23 -2.97 4.87
CA CYS A 74 14.43 -4.27 5.49
C CYS A 74 13.14 -5.07 5.44
N TYR A 75 13.21 -6.30 4.93
CA TYR A 75 12.07 -7.17 4.66
C TYR A 75 12.12 -8.42 5.53
N ALA A 76 10.99 -8.82 6.11
CA ALA A 76 10.84 -10.07 6.87
C ALA A 76 10.01 -11.10 6.09
N CYS A 77 10.59 -12.28 5.88
CA CYS A 77 9.92 -13.49 5.40
C CYS A 77 9.67 -14.43 6.59
N ALA A 78 8.42 -14.79 6.84
CA ALA A 78 7.99 -15.52 8.03
C ALA A 78 7.14 -16.77 7.71
N TYR A 79 7.24 -17.78 8.59
CA TYR A 79 6.52 -19.05 8.45
C TYR A 79 5.05 -19.00 8.85
N SER A 80 4.63 -17.96 9.55
CA SER A 80 3.24 -17.71 9.90
C SER A 80 3.02 -16.21 10.09
N SER A 81 1.76 -15.79 10.04
CA SER A 81 1.36 -14.41 10.32
C SER A 81 1.71 -13.99 11.77
N ILE A 82 1.73 -14.93 12.71
CA ILE A 82 2.20 -14.69 14.10
C ILE A 82 3.71 -14.43 14.14
N ASP A 83 4.49 -15.22 13.39
CA ASP A 83 5.93 -15.04 13.30
C ASP A 83 6.29 -13.73 12.60
N GLN A 84 5.47 -13.36 11.62
CA GLN A 84 5.55 -12.09 10.92
C GLN A 84 5.39 -10.95 11.92
N GLU A 85 4.31 -10.90 12.71
CA GLU A 85 4.11 -9.88 13.75
C GLU A 85 5.26 -9.84 14.76
N LYS A 86 5.88 -10.97 15.08
CA LYS A 86 6.98 -11.06 16.04
C LYS A 86 8.36 -10.91 15.42
N SER A 87 8.48 -10.51 14.15
CA SER A 87 9.78 -10.41 13.48
C SER A 87 10.71 -9.40 14.17
N PHE A 88 10.15 -8.38 14.80
CA PHE A 88 10.90 -7.43 15.61
C PHE A 88 10.28 -7.30 17.00
N CYS A 89 11.05 -7.66 18.02
CA CYS A 89 10.68 -7.48 19.42
C CYS A 89 11.73 -6.67 20.18
N TYR A 90 11.33 -6.09 21.30
CA TYR A 90 12.27 -5.44 22.21
C TYR A 90 11.81 -5.51 23.66
N THR A 91 12.72 -5.19 24.56
CA THR A 91 12.43 -4.98 25.99
C THR A 91 13.10 -3.72 26.51
N ILE A 92 12.62 -3.19 27.63
CA ILE A 92 13.17 -2.01 28.30
C ILE A 92 13.38 -2.31 29.78
N GLY A 93 14.62 -2.20 30.25
CA GLY A 93 14.99 -2.37 31.65
C GLY A 93 15.19 -3.84 32.05
N ASN A 94 14.15 -4.66 32.05
CA ASN A 94 14.22 -6.08 32.43
C ASN A 94 13.49 -6.99 31.43
N ASP A 95 13.87 -8.26 31.36
CA ASP A 95 13.42 -9.20 30.32
C ASP A 95 12.00 -9.76 30.53
N ASN A 96 11.25 -9.29 31.53
CA ASN A 96 9.92 -9.82 31.84
C ASN A 96 8.82 -9.22 30.95
N GLU A 97 9.07 -8.07 30.34
CA GLU A 97 8.14 -7.41 29.41
C GLU A 97 8.76 -7.34 28.01
N VAL A 98 8.06 -7.94 27.04
CA VAL A 98 8.46 -7.94 25.62
C VAL A 98 7.40 -7.20 24.82
N PHE A 99 7.87 -6.23 24.03
CA PHE A 99 7.07 -5.44 23.12
C PHE A 99 7.34 -5.86 21.68
N ILE A 100 6.38 -5.63 20.80
CA ILE A 100 6.45 -5.90 19.36
C ILE A 100 6.52 -4.55 18.63
N ASP A 101 7.43 -4.42 17.65
CA ASP A 101 7.68 -3.16 16.89
C ASP A 101 7.76 -3.39 15.38
N GLU A 102 7.26 -4.54 14.92
CA GLU A 102 7.54 -5.05 13.59
C GLU A 102 7.08 -4.10 12.48
N ARG A 103 5.82 -3.67 12.51
CA ARG A 103 5.27 -2.78 11.48
C ARG A 103 5.91 -1.40 11.40
N ASP A 104 6.65 -0.99 12.43
CA ASP A 104 7.47 0.22 12.33
C ASP A 104 8.84 -0.12 11.71
N SER A 105 9.56 -1.11 12.22
CA SER A 105 10.97 -1.30 11.89
C SER A 105 11.27 -2.28 10.73
N LEU A 106 10.57 -3.40 10.62
CA LEU A 106 10.75 -4.37 9.53
C LEU A 106 9.49 -4.39 8.68
N GLN A 107 9.64 -4.29 7.37
CA GLN A 107 8.47 -4.41 6.52
C GLN A 107 8.09 -5.88 6.37
N SER A 108 6.79 -6.15 6.51
CA SER A 108 6.18 -7.41 6.13
C SER A 108 4.90 -7.18 5.35
N SER A 109 4.68 -8.00 4.31
CA SER A 109 3.55 -7.84 3.39
C SER A 109 2.20 -8.16 4.05
N CYS A 110 1.11 -7.68 3.47
CA CYS A 110 -0.26 -8.12 3.81
C CYS A 110 -0.57 -9.57 3.38
N PHE A 111 0.44 -10.39 3.11
CA PHE A 111 0.33 -11.80 2.78
C PHE A 111 1.59 -12.54 3.22
N GLN A 112 1.45 -13.84 3.44
CA GLN A 112 2.55 -14.66 3.91
C GLN A 112 3.67 -14.77 2.86
N GLN A 113 4.86 -14.29 3.21
CA GLN A 113 6.06 -14.48 2.41
C GLN A 113 6.99 -15.52 3.05
N GLN A 114 6.96 -16.77 2.57
CA GLN A 114 7.74 -17.88 3.16
C GLN A 114 9.18 -17.97 2.64
N SER A 115 9.45 -17.43 1.45
CA SER A 115 10.77 -17.46 0.82
C SER A 115 11.20 -16.05 0.39
N ASN A 116 12.50 -15.80 0.44
CA ASN A 116 13.13 -14.61 -0.12
C ASN A 116 13.31 -14.69 -1.64
N ASP A 117 13.11 -15.86 -2.28
CA ASP A 117 13.32 -16.05 -3.73
C ASP A 117 12.33 -15.25 -4.61
N SER A 118 11.21 -14.81 -4.05
CA SER A 118 10.19 -14.01 -4.73
C SER A 118 10.24 -12.53 -4.38
N VAL A 119 11.25 -12.10 -3.61
CA VAL A 119 11.53 -10.70 -3.28
C VAL A 119 12.60 -10.16 -4.21
N TRP A 120 12.25 -9.17 -5.01
CA TRP A 120 13.11 -8.57 -6.03
C TRP A 120 13.45 -7.14 -5.68
N PHE A 121 14.71 -6.77 -5.89
CA PHE A 121 15.21 -5.44 -5.56
C PHE A 121 15.48 -4.62 -6.82
N ILE A 122 15.04 -3.36 -6.82
CA ILE A 122 15.41 -2.34 -7.80
C ILE A 122 16.23 -1.25 -7.08
N GLY A 123 17.39 -0.89 -7.62
CA GLY A 123 18.34 0.02 -6.98
C GLY A 123 19.13 0.84 -7.98
N ASN A 124 19.47 2.07 -7.59
CA ASN A 124 20.38 2.90 -8.39
C ASN A 124 21.83 2.54 -8.06
N ALA A 125 22.68 2.45 -9.07
CA ALA A 125 24.11 2.34 -8.84
C ALA A 125 24.65 3.72 -8.46
N ASP A 126 25.55 3.79 -7.49
CA ASP A 126 26.20 5.03 -7.05
C ASP A 126 27.70 4.81 -6.83
N GLY A 127 28.41 5.85 -6.38
CA GLY A 127 29.86 5.76 -6.13
C GLY A 127 30.28 4.76 -5.05
N ASN A 128 29.36 4.39 -4.15
CA ASN A 128 29.57 3.42 -3.08
C ASN A 128 29.02 2.03 -3.43
N HIS A 129 28.13 1.93 -4.41
CA HIS A 129 27.42 0.72 -4.81
C HIS A 129 27.50 0.50 -6.32
N THR A 130 28.49 -0.29 -6.75
CA THR A 130 28.59 -0.75 -8.13
C THR A 130 28.00 -2.16 -8.26
N TYR A 131 26.97 -2.31 -9.09
CA TYR A 131 26.32 -3.60 -9.32
C TYR A 131 27.05 -4.39 -10.42
N ASN A 132 27.11 -5.71 -10.25
CA ASN A 132 27.81 -6.58 -11.16
C ASN A 132 26.88 -7.00 -12.31
N PRO A 133 27.10 -6.54 -13.55
CA PRO A 133 26.22 -6.84 -14.68
C PRO A 133 26.29 -8.31 -15.14
N ILE A 134 27.30 -9.07 -14.69
CA ILE A 134 27.48 -10.49 -15.03
C ILE A 134 26.60 -11.38 -14.14
N ILE A 135 26.29 -10.92 -12.93
CA ILE A 135 25.47 -11.68 -11.97
C ILE A 135 24.00 -11.30 -12.19
N LYS A 136 23.11 -12.30 -12.15
CA LYS A 136 21.66 -12.09 -12.16
C LYS A 136 21.30 -11.03 -11.11
N CYS A 137 20.59 -9.99 -11.53
CA CYS A 137 20.14 -8.95 -10.61
C CYS A 137 18.89 -9.38 -9.83
N GLY A 138 18.51 -8.58 -8.84
CA GLY A 138 17.28 -8.76 -8.07
C GLY A 138 17.52 -9.27 -6.65
N THR A 139 18.78 -9.34 -6.20
CA THR A 139 19.11 -9.63 -4.80
C THR A 139 19.40 -8.33 -4.05
N PRO A 140 19.41 -8.33 -2.69
CA PRO A 140 19.72 -7.12 -1.94
C PRO A 140 21.14 -6.58 -2.18
N THR A 141 22.09 -7.49 -2.47
CA THR A 141 23.49 -7.15 -2.80
C THR A 141 23.71 -6.75 -4.26
N ASN A 142 22.80 -7.14 -5.16
CA ASN A 142 22.89 -6.88 -6.59
C ASN A 142 21.48 -6.61 -7.15
N PRO A 143 20.87 -5.46 -6.77
CA PRO A 143 19.54 -5.11 -7.25
C PRO A 143 19.53 -4.87 -8.76
N CYS A 144 18.36 -5.01 -9.38
CA CYS A 144 18.15 -4.62 -10.77
C CYS A 144 18.13 -3.09 -10.90
N LEU A 145 18.55 -2.56 -12.03
CA LEU A 145 18.50 -1.11 -12.30
C LEU A 145 17.09 -0.64 -12.62
N SER A 146 16.24 -1.51 -13.16
CA SER A 146 14.86 -1.18 -13.52
C SER A 146 13.97 -2.42 -13.58
N PHE A 147 12.66 -2.18 -13.61
CA PHE A 147 11.67 -3.25 -13.80
C PHE A 147 11.78 -3.94 -15.18
N GLU A 148 12.34 -3.30 -16.21
CA GLU A 148 12.57 -3.93 -17.52
C GLU A 148 13.46 -5.19 -17.42
N GLN A 149 14.45 -5.18 -16.50
CA GLN A 149 15.29 -6.35 -16.26
C GLN A 149 14.53 -7.47 -15.56
N ILE A 150 13.71 -7.14 -14.56
CA ILE A 150 12.84 -8.11 -13.87
C ILE A 150 11.84 -8.73 -14.86
N SER A 151 11.20 -7.88 -15.67
CA SER A 151 10.28 -8.28 -16.73
C SER A 151 10.94 -9.25 -17.72
N SER A 152 12.20 -9.02 -18.09
CA SER A 152 12.93 -9.97 -18.96
C SER A 152 13.05 -11.37 -18.34
N TYR A 153 13.29 -11.47 -17.02
CA TYR A 153 13.32 -12.76 -16.33
C TYR A 153 11.94 -13.41 -16.20
N ILE A 154 10.89 -12.62 -15.95
CA ILE A 154 9.49 -13.08 -15.94
C ILE A 154 9.15 -13.80 -17.25
N HIS A 155 9.50 -13.21 -18.39
CA HIS A 155 9.21 -13.77 -19.72
C HIS A 155 10.06 -15.00 -20.05
N GLN A 156 11.25 -15.12 -19.47
CA GLN A 156 12.16 -16.25 -19.71
C GLN A 156 11.85 -17.48 -18.84
N ASN A 157 11.18 -17.29 -17.70
CA ASN A 157 10.93 -18.35 -16.74
C ASN A 157 9.53 -18.25 -16.15
N GLU A 158 8.60 -19.06 -16.67
CA GLU A 158 7.21 -19.12 -16.20
C GLU A 158 7.07 -19.57 -14.74
N SER A 159 8.06 -20.29 -14.19
CA SER A 159 8.08 -20.72 -12.77
C SER A 159 8.65 -19.68 -11.81
N LEU A 160 9.11 -18.53 -12.34
CA LEU A 160 9.63 -17.44 -11.52
C LEU A 160 8.51 -16.80 -10.71
N LYS A 161 8.68 -16.71 -9.40
CA LYS A 161 7.78 -15.94 -8.52
C LYS A 161 8.27 -14.50 -8.37
N VAL A 162 7.36 -13.55 -8.51
CA VAL A 162 7.61 -12.13 -8.30
C VAL A 162 6.48 -11.57 -7.45
N GLU A 163 6.56 -11.84 -6.16
CA GLU A 163 5.52 -11.50 -5.17
C GLU A 163 5.80 -10.14 -4.52
N VAL A 164 7.09 -9.76 -4.37
CA VAL A 164 7.51 -8.47 -3.82
C VAL A 164 8.53 -7.80 -4.74
N ILE A 165 8.33 -6.52 -5.02
CA ILE A 165 9.27 -5.65 -5.73
C ILE A 165 9.60 -4.48 -4.82
N GLN A 166 10.83 -4.45 -4.32
CA GLN A 166 11.33 -3.42 -3.44
C GLN A 166 12.20 -2.43 -4.19
N PHE A 167 11.81 -1.17 -4.17
CA PHE A 167 12.63 -0.04 -4.63
C PHE A 167 13.52 0.45 -3.49
N CYS A 168 14.82 0.52 -3.77
CA CYS A 168 15.81 1.09 -2.86
C CYS A 168 15.68 2.62 -2.81
N GLU A 169 16.57 3.28 -2.09
CA GLU A 169 16.65 4.74 -2.06
C GLU A 169 16.91 5.32 -3.46
N GLY A 170 16.16 6.37 -3.81
CA GLY A 170 16.33 7.11 -5.06
C GLY A 170 15.03 7.45 -5.77
N ILE A 171 15.18 8.04 -6.95
CA ILE A 171 14.08 8.48 -7.82
C ILE A 171 14.09 7.61 -9.07
N TYR A 172 12.96 7.02 -9.42
CA TYR A 172 12.84 6.06 -10.51
C TYR A 172 11.75 6.46 -11.49
N ASN A 173 12.14 6.69 -12.73
CA ASN A 173 11.18 6.77 -13.82
C ASN A 173 10.97 5.37 -14.39
N THR A 174 9.84 4.75 -14.06
CA THR A 174 9.64 3.31 -14.15
C THR A 174 8.72 2.95 -15.33
N PRO A 175 9.07 1.93 -16.15
CA PRO A 175 8.15 1.38 -17.14
C PRO A 175 6.90 0.81 -16.46
N GLN A 176 5.88 0.43 -17.24
CA GLN A 176 4.72 -0.25 -16.69
C GLN A 176 5.14 -1.52 -15.92
N ILE A 177 4.68 -1.64 -14.68
CA ILE A 177 4.85 -2.81 -13.82
C ILE A 177 3.66 -3.74 -14.06
N THR A 178 3.94 -4.95 -14.52
CA THR A 178 2.94 -6.01 -14.72
C THR A 178 3.60 -7.36 -14.47
N VAL A 179 2.93 -8.22 -13.70
CA VAL A 179 3.37 -9.59 -13.40
C VAL A 179 2.21 -10.54 -13.73
N PRO A 180 2.41 -11.60 -14.52
CA PRO A 180 1.40 -12.62 -14.77
C PRO A 180 0.78 -13.17 -13.49
N SER A 181 -0.54 -13.37 -13.47
CA SER A 181 -1.24 -13.94 -12.31
C SER A 181 -0.81 -15.36 -11.95
N SER A 182 -0.23 -16.10 -12.90
CA SER A 182 0.37 -17.41 -12.67
C SER A 182 1.66 -17.36 -11.84
N GLN A 183 2.33 -16.20 -11.78
CA GLN A 183 3.59 -15.98 -11.08
C GLN A 183 3.42 -15.24 -9.75
N ALA A 184 2.29 -14.54 -9.57
CA ALA A 184 1.91 -13.89 -8.32
C ALA A 184 0.40 -13.66 -8.27
N LEU A 185 -0.26 -14.12 -7.20
CA LEU A 185 -1.66 -13.76 -6.91
C LEU A 185 -1.77 -12.38 -6.26
N SER A 186 -0.69 -11.95 -5.60
CA SER A 186 -0.55 -10.64 -4.97
C SER A 186 0.83 -10.10 -5.29
N ILE A 187 0.90 -8.82 -5.67
CA ILE A 187 2.17 -8.11 -5.87
C ILE A 187 2.26 -7.04 -4.79
N ASN A 188 3.33 -7.06 -4.01
CA ASN A 188 3.69 -5.95 -3.12
C ASN A 188 4.79 -5.09 -3.75
N ILE A 189 4.52 -3.80 -3.89
CA ILE A 189 5.46 -2.80 -4.39
C ILE A 189 5.81 -1.88 -3.24
N VAL A 190 7.07 -1.93 -2.80
CA VAL A 190 7.48 -1.28 -1.56
C VAL A 190 8.72 -0.40 -1.74
N GLY A 191 8.73 0.76 -1.11
CA GLY A 191 9.92 1.62 -1.01
C GLY A 191 10.69 1.42 0.29
N CYS A 192 11.98 1.80 0.31
CA CYS A 192 12.76 1.83 1.56
C CYS A 192 12.11 2.74 2.61
N ASN A 193 11.60 3.89 2.17
CA ASN A 193 10.81 4.86 2.94
C ASN A 193 10.17 5.87 1.96
N SER A 194 8.93 6.30 2.21
CA SER A 194 8.19 7.21 1.33
C SER A 194 8.77 8.64 1.26
N LEU A 195 9.80 8.96 2.03
CA LEU A 195 10.52 10.24 1.93
C LEU A 195 11.77 10.19 1.05
N ILE A 196 12.27 9.00 0.72
CA ILE A 196 13.57 8.82 0.01
C ILE A 196 13.48 7.87 -1.18
N THR A 197 12.35 7.19 -1.36
CA THR A 197 12.07 6.34 -2.52
C THR A 197 10.89 6.91 -3.29
N GLU A 198 11.17 7.40 -4.49
CA GLU A 198 10.19 8.02 -5.38
C GLU A 198 10.08 7.25 -6.69
N ILE A 199 8.86 6.99 -7.16
CA ILE A 199 8.58 6.38 -8.46
C ILE A 199 7.61 7.23 -9.29
N SER A 200 7.88 7.33 -10.58
CA SER A 200 7.01 7.96 -11.57
C SER A 200 6.79 7.03 -12.76
N ALA A 201 5.70 7.23 -13.51
CA ALA A 201 5.44 6.49 -14.74
C ALA A 201 6.28 6.99 -15.92
N LYS A 202 6.85 6.06 -16.70
CA LYS A 202 7.16 6.29 -18.11
C LYS A 202 5.89 6.17 -18.95
N GLN A 203 5.86 6.89 -20.06
CA GLN A 203 4.74 6.87 -20.98
C GLN A 203 4.54 5.45 -21.52
N ASN A 204 3.31 4.97 -21.45
CA ASN A 204 2.93 3.64 -21.91
C ASN A 204 1.51 3.67 -22.49
N ILE A 205 1.15 2.63 -23.24
CA ILE A 205 -0.11 2.58 -24.01
C ILE A 205 -1.33 2.46 -23.10
N GLU A 206 -1.19 1.82 -21.95
CA GLU A 206 -2.27 1.62 -20.97
C GLU A 206 -2.49 2.81 -20.05
N ASN A 207 -1.60 3.82 -20.11
CA ASN A 207 -1.66 5.02 -19.28
C ASN A 207 -1.75 4.71 -17.77
N VAL A 208 -0.99 3.71 -17.32
CA VAL A 208 -0.91 3.33 -15.91
C VAL A 208 0.50 2.87 -15.53
N LEU A 209 0.96 3.17 -14.33
CA LEU A 209 2.26 2.69 -13.84
C LEU A 209 2.23 1.21 -13.45
N ILE A 210 1.19 0.76 -12.74
CA ILE A 210 1.04 -0.60 -12.21
C ILE A 210 -0.27 -1.18 -12.71
N GLN A 211 -0.18 -2.31 -13.42
CA GLN A 211 -1.33 -3.02 -13.96
C GLN A 211 -1.48 -4.40 -13.31
N GLY A 212 -2.47 -4.54 -12.45
CA GLY A 212 -2.88 -5.84 -11.93
C GLY A 212 -3.53 -6.69 -13.02
N GLN A 213 -3.17 -7.97 -13.04
CA GLN A 213 -3.80 -8.98 -13.90
C GLN A 213 -5.04 -9.57 -13.20
N GLY A 214 -5.90 -10.30 -13.92
CA GLY A 214 -7.21 -10.73 -13.41
C GLY A 214 -7.22 -11.29 -11.98
N ASP A 215 -8.02 -10.66 -11.11
CA ASP A 215 -8.18 -10.97 -9.67
C ASP A 215 -6.87 -10.91 -8.84
N GLN A 216 -5.80 -10.30 -9.38
CA GLN A 216 -4.51 -10.11 -8.70
C GLN A 216 -4.55 -8.90 -7.75
N ASN A 217 -4.09 -9.08 -6.51
CA ASN A 217 -4.00 -7.98 -5.56
C ASN A 217 -2.76 -7.13 -5.80
N ILE A 218 -2.91 -5.83 -5.60
CA ILE A 218 -1.80 -4.88 -5.63
C ILE A 218 -1.71 -4.20 -4.26
N ILE A 219 -0.57 -4.40 -3.61
CA ILE A 219 -0.22 -3.77 -2.35
C ILE A 219 0.91 -2.79 -2.62
N ILE A 220 0.80 -1.58 -2.08
CA ILE A 220 1.82 -0.53 -2.21
C ILE A 220 2.12 0.04 -0.84
N GLU A 221 3.40 0.03 -0.47
CA GLU A 221 3.82 0.41 0.87
C GLU A 221 5.03 1.35 0.83
N ARG A 222 5.06 2.33 1.75
CA ARG A 222 6.27 3.11 2.06
C ARG A 222 7.00 3.72 0.85
N ILE A 223 6.25 4.17 -0.14
CA ILE A 223 6.78 4.74 -1.38
C ILE A 223 6.14 6.09 -1.69
N HIS A 224 6.87 6.95 -2.39
CA HIS A 224 6.35 8.19 -2.97
C HIS A 224 6.05 7.98 -4.45
N MET A 225 4.82 8.23 -4.88
CA MET A 225 4.42 8.21 -6.28
C MET A 225 4.22 9.63 -6.81
N THR A 226 4.89 9.97 -7.91
CA THR A 226 4.83 11.32 -8.49
C THR A 226 4.27 11.34 -9.91
N LEU A 227 3.37 12.30 -10.16
CA LEU A 227 2.89 12.59 -11.51
C LEU A 227 3.97 13.33 -12.30
N SER A 228 4.00 13.10 -13.61
CA SER A 228 5.03 13.65 -14.48
C SER A 228 4.44 14.23 -15.77
N ASN A 229 4.96 15.39 -16.20
CA ASN A 229 4.62 15.99 -17.49
C ASN A 229 5.12 15.16 -18.68
N ASN A 230 6.06 14.24 -18.44
CA ASN A 230 6.50 13.30 -19.48
C ASN A 230 5.47 12.18 -19.72
N SER A 231 4.48 12.03 -18.85
CA SER A 231 3.44 11.00 -18.93
C SER A 231 2.11 11.54 -18.38
N PRO A 232 1.57 12.62 -18.98
CA PRO A 232 0.49 13.40 -18.40
C PRO A 232 -0.83 12.63 -18.26
N GLN A 233 -1.03 11.60 -19.09
CA GLN A 233 -2.21 10.74 -19.09
C GLN A 233 -2.08 9.56 -18.13
N SER A 234 -0.90 9.31 -17.57
CA SER A 234 -0.65 8.10 -16.80
C SER A 234 -1.11 8.23 -15.34
N GLY A 235 -2.01 7.35 -14.93
CA GLY A 235 -2.33 7.09 -13.52
C GLY A 235 -1.29 6.16 -12.86
N PHE A 236 -1.51 5.80 -11.60
CA PHE A 236 -0.59 4.94 -10.86
C PHE A 236 -1.01 3.48 -10.89
N VAL A 237 -2.25 3.16 -10.56
CA VAL A 237 -2.65 1.75 -10.35
C VAL A 237 -3.97 1.43 -10.99
N ASN A 238 -4.02 0.29 -11.66
CA ASN A 238 -5.25 -0.32 -12.16
C ASN A 238 -5.35 -1.77 -11.69
N VAL A 239 -6.24 -2.02 -10.74
CA VAL A 239 -6.57 -3.37 -10.25
C VAL A 239 -7.83 -3.88 -10.94
N GLN A 240 -7.72 -5.07 -11.55
CA GLN A 240 -8.80 -5.71 -12.30
C GLN A 240 -9.34 -6.93 -11.57
N GLY A 241 -10.65 -7.14 -11.68
CA GLY A 241 -11.32 -8.31 -11.12
C GLY A 241 -11.93 -8.04 -9.74
N SER A 242 -13.08 -8.66 -9.52
CA SER A 242 -13.90 -8.45 -8.33
C SER A 242 -13.36 -9.13 -7.07
N ASN A 243 -12.35 -10.00 -7.21
CA ASN A 243 -11.66 -10.69 -6.09
C ASN A 243 -10.24 -10.15 -5.89
N ALA A 244 -9.92 -9.00 -6.48
CA ALA A 244 -8.68 -8.31 -6.23
C ALA A 244 -8.83 -7.26 -5.13
N GLY A 245 -7.71 -6.84 -4.55
CA GLY A 245 -7.63 -5.74 -3.61
C GLY A 245 -6.54 -4.75 -4.00
N LEU A 246 -6.83 -3.47 -3.77
CA LEU A 246 -5.84 -2.40 -3.74
C LEU A 246 -5.60 -2.00 -2.29
N ILE A 247 -4.35 -2.18 -1.84
CA ILE A 247 -3.91 -1.78 -0.49
C ILE A 247 -2.82 -0.71 -0.64
N LEU A 248 -3.01 0.44 -0.01
CA LEU A 248 -2.00 1.48 0.12
C LEU A 248 -1.72 1.71 1.61
N SER A 249 -0.45 1.64 2.01
CA SER A 249 -0.03 1.85 3.40
C SER A 249 1.19 2.76 3.46
N GLU A 250 1.10 3.87 4.19
CA GLU A 250 2.22 4.82 4.39
C GLU A 250 2.78 5.39 3.08
N VAL A 251 1.90 5.57 2.11
CA VAL A 251 2.21 6.02 0.77
C VAL A 251 2.10 7.54 0.69
N ARG A 252 3.03 8.16 -0.04
CA ARG A 252 2.93 9.56 -0.45
C ARG A 252 2.60 9.64 -1.92
N VAL A 253 1.75 10.58 -2.30
CA VAL A 253 1.40 10.86 -3.68
C VAL A 253 1.48 12.35 -3.89
N SER A 254 2.23 12.79 -4.89
CA SER A 254 2.25 14.22 -5.24
C SER A 254 2.17 14.48 -6.72
N GLY A 255 1.57 15.62 -7.04
CA GLY A 255 1.58 16.16 -8.40
C GLY A 255 2.83 17.00 -8.63
N LEU A 256 2.75 17.81 -9.68
CA LEU A 256 3.77 18.80 -9.98
C LEU A 256 3.49 20.08 -9.19
N VAL A 257 4.53 20.65 -8.60
CA VAL A 257 4.46 21.98 -8.00
C VAL A 257 4.31 23.00 -9.13
N VAL A 258 3.07 23.43 -9.38
CA VAL A 258 2.75 24.49 -10.34
C VAL A 258 2.35 25.75 -9.57
N SER A 259 2.70 26.92 -10.11
CA SER A 259 2.28 28.20 -9.54
C SER A 259 0.78 28.49 -9.71
N ASP A 260 0.15 27.86 -10.70
CA ASP A 260 -1.28 27.97 -10.99
C ASP A 260 -1.85 26.59 -11.37
N PRO A 261 -2.83 26.03 -10.63
CA PRO A 261 -3.51 24.77 -10.97
C PRO A 261 -4.04 24.71 -12.40
N SER A 262 -4.45 25.84 -12.99
CA SER A 262 -4.98 25.88 -14.36
C SER A 262 -3.92 25.60 -15.44
N SER A 263 -2.64 25.69 -15.09
CA SER A 263 -1.52 25.42 -16.00
C SER A 263 -1.14 23.94 -16.09
N SER A 264 -1.75 23.08 -15.26
CA SER A 264 -1.48 21.64 -15.28
C SER A 264 -1.85 21.03 -16.63
N THR A 265 -1.01 20.12 -17.12
CA THR A 265 -1.27 19.30 -18.31
C THR A 265 -1.65 17.86 -17.94
N LEU A 266 -1.85 17.56 -16.64
CA LEU A 266 -2.13 16.22 -16.16
C LEU A 266 -3.59 15.85 -16.41
N GLU A 267 -3.84 14.75 -17.10
CA GLU A 267 -5.17 14.26 -17.49
C GLU A 267 -5.30 12.73 -17.36
N PRO A 268 -4.83 12.10 -16.26
CA PRO A 268 -5.07 10.68 -16.05
C PRO A 268 -6.54 10.43 -15.78
N LYS A 269 -7.11 9.33 -16.30
CA LYS A 269 -8.50 8.95 -15.99
C LYS A 269 -8.73 8.77 -14.49
N TYR A 270 -7.75 8.17 -13.82
CA TYR A 270 -7.70 7.99 -12.38
C TYR A 270 -6.24 7.93 -11.91
N LEU A 271 -5.97 8.23 -10.64
CA LEU A 271 -4.67 7.87 -10.04
C LEU A 271 -4.68 6.42 -9.56
N PHE A 272 -5.76 6.02 -8.90
CA PHE A 272 -5.95 4.69 -8.36
C PHE A 272 -7.30 4.14 -8.78
N HIS A 273 -7.30 2.99 -9.44
CA HIS A 273 -8.49 2.24 -9.78
C HIS A 273 -8.47 0.85 -9.16
N SER A 274 -9.60 0.43 -8.59
CA SER A 274 -9.81 -0.93 -8.14
C SER A 274 -11.23 -1.40 -8.44
N ALA A 275 -11.33 -2.55 -9.10
CA ALA A 275 -12.59 -3.27 -9.30
C ALA A 275 -12.94 -4.22 -8.15
N GLY A 276 -12.28 -4.12 -6.99
CA GLY A 276 -12.52 -4.96 -5.81
C GLY A 276 -12.33 -4.20 -4.49
N ILE A 277 -11.62 -4.77 -3.53
CA ILE A 277 -11.38 -4.11 -2.23
C ILE A 277 -10.48 -2.88 -2.40
N VAL A 278 -10.71 -1.86 -1.58
CA VAL A 278 -9.85 -0.70 -1.45
C VAL A 278 -9.55 -0.47 0.04
N TYR A 279 -8.27 -0.40 0.39
CA TYR A 279 -7.82 -0.10 1.73
C TYR A 279 -6.67 0.90 1.69
N LEU A 280 -6.86 2.04 2.35
CA LEU A 280 -5.84 3.08 2.48
C LEU A 280 -5.60 3.34 3.98
N GLU A 281 -4.33 3.30 4.39
CA GLU A 281 -3.89 3.64 5.75
C GLU A 281 -2.67 4.56 5.67
N ASP A 282 -2.71 5.67 6.42
CA ASP A 282 -1.61 6.65 6.48
C ASP A 282 -1.14 7.17 5.10
N VAL A 283 -2.08 7.34 4.16
CA VAL A 283 -1.79 7.84 2.81
C VAL A 283 -1.88 9.36 2.78
N VAL A 284 -0.85 10.00 2.21
CA VAL A 284 -0.82 11.45 1.97
C VAL A 284 -0.87 11.70 0.47
N ILE A 285 -1.91 12.41 0.01
CA ILE A 285 -2.07 12.84 -1.38
C ILE A 285 -2.09 14.36 -1.43
N GLU A 286 -1.08 14.98 -2.03
CA GLU A 286 -0.93 16.43 -2.02
C GLU A 286 -0.52 17.05 -3.36
N ASN A 287 -0.90 18.32 -3.56
CA ASN A 287 -0.49 19.12 -4.73
C ASN A 287 -0.88 18.46 -6.07
N ILE A 288 -2.10 17.94 -6.16
CA ILE A 288 -2.59 17.25 -7.36
C ILE A 288 -3.50 18.18 -8.15
N PHE A 289 -3.10 18.54 -9.36
CA PHE A 289 -3.89 19.41 -10.23
C PHE A 289 -4.16 18.69 -11.55
N LEU A 290 -5.39 18.25 -11.76
CA LEU A 290 -5.81 17.48 -12.93
C LEU A 290 -6.73 18.31 -13.83
N GLN A 291 -6.52 18.26 -15.13
CA GLN A 291 -7.48 18.77 -16.11
C GLN A 291 -8.75 17.92 -16.16
N THR A 292 -8.60 16.61 -16.00
CA THR A 292 -9.67 15.60 -15.91
C THR A 292 -9.15 14.41 -15.11
N GLY A 293 -10.08 13.60 -14.59
CA GLY A 293 -9.80 12.42 -13.78
C GLY A 293 -10.18 12.53 -12.31
N SER A 294 -10.23 11.36 -11.68
CA SER A 294 -10.44 11.20 -10.24
C SER A 294 -9.15 10.74 -9.55
N ILE A 295 -9.05 10.92 -8.24
CA ILE A 295 -7.93 10.40 -7.45
C ILE A 295 -8.14 8.90 -7.21
N ILE A 296 -9.33 8.52 -6.73
CA ILE A 296 -9.67 7.12 -6.47
C ILE A 296 -10.98 6.78 -7.19
N LEU A 297 -10.97 5.69 -7.95
CA LEU A 297 -12.12 5.08 -8.56
C LEU A 297 -12.23 3.62 -8.07
N ALA A 298 -13.18 3.35 -7.18
CA ALA A 298 -13.43 2.02 -6.63
C ALA A 298 -14.77 1.49 -7.13
N GLU A 299 -14.79 0.26 -7.62
CA GLU A 299 -15.98 -0.43 -8.12
C GLU A 299 -16.13 -1.80 -7.41
N GLN A 300 -17.37 -2.25 -7.21
CA GLN A 300 -17.71 -3.58 -6.66
C GLN A 300 -17.15 -3.88 -5.25
N VAL A 301 -17.16 -2.90 -4.34
CA VAL A 301 -16.55 -2.98 -2.99
C VAL A 301 -17.29 -3.89 -1.98
N ARG A 302 -18.16 -4.79 -2.43
CA ARG A 302 -19.14 -5.56 -1.62
C ARG A 302 -18.64 -6.96 -1.19
N LYS A 303 -17.39 -7.10 -0.77
CA LYS A 303 -16.91 -8.40 -0.28
C LYS A 303 -16.33 -8.28 1.12
N SER A 304 -16.69 -9.26 1.95
CA SER A 304 -16.03 -9.45 3.24
C SER A 304 -14.57 -9.82 2.97
N ILE A 305 -13.70 -9.40 3.87
CA ILE A 305 -12.26 -9.61 3.82
C ILE A 305 -11.93 -11.09 3.55
N GLU A 306 -12.67 -12.00 4.20
CA GLU A 306 -12.52 -13.46 4.10
C GLU A 306 -12.95 -14.04 2.73
N GLN A 307 -13.83 -13.34 2.00
CA GLN A 307 -14.32 -13.75 0.68
C GLN A 307 -13.56 -13.06 -0.47
N ALA A 308 -12.84 -11.99 -0.18
CA ALA A 308 -12.40 -11.07 -1.20
C ALA A 308 -11.08 -11.44 -1.85
N SER A 309 -10.15 -12.13 -1.19
CA SER A 309 -8.97 -12.64 -1.90
C SER A 309 -8.21 -13.73 -1.16
N SER A 310 -7.95 -14.86 -1.83
CA SER A 310 -7.07 -15.93 -1.32
C SER A 310 -5.59 -15.54 -1.24
N GLY A 311 -5.23 -14.33 -1.70
CA GLY A 311 -3.86 -13.83 -1.73
C GLY A 311 -3.54 -12.76 -0.69
N ILE A 312 -4.45 -12.42 0.22
CA ILE A 312 -4.22 -11.43 1.28
C ILE A 312 -4.52 -12.08 2.63
N GLU A 313 -3.54 -12.05 3.54
CA GLU A 313 -3.72 -12.44 4.94
C GLU A 313 -3.90 -11.18 5.78
N TRP A 314 -5.16 -10.83 6.05
CA TRP A 314 -5.49 -9.69 6.87
C TRP A 314 -5.21 -9.99 8.34
N LEU A 315 -4.19 -9.33 8.89
CA LEU A 315 -3.93 -9.30 10.32
C LEU A 315 -4.84 -8.24 10.97
N GLY A 316 -5.83 -8.70 11.75
CA GLY A 316 -6.84 -7.87 12.43
C GLY A 316 -8.16 -7.69 11.64
N LEU A 317 -9.23 -7.32 12.33
CA LEU A 317 -10.58 -7.08 11.75
C LEU A 317 -10.63 -5.75 10.95
N ARG A 318 -9.78 -5.61 9.93
CA ARG A 318 -9.63 -4.38 9.13
C ARG A 318 -10.59 -4.36 7.95
N SER A 319 -11.65 -3.55 8.00
CA SER A 319 -12.62 -3.40 6.90
C SER A 319 -12.04 -2.61 5.71
N SER A 320 -12.59 -2.84 4.52
CA SER A 320 -12.37 -1.97 3.34
C SER A 320 -12.66 -0.51 3.71
N GLY A 321 -11.81 0.43 3.27
CA GLY A 321 -11.93 1.81 3.72
C GLY A 321 -10.72 2.71 3.54
N ILE A 322 -10.84 3.91 4.08
CA ILE A 322 -9.84 4.97 4.08
C ILE A 322 -9.62 5.39 5.54
N TYR A 323 -8.41 5.23 6.05
CA TYR A 323 -8.06 5.42 7.46
C TYR A 323 -6.87 6.35 7.60
N GLY A 324 -6.99 7.40 8.42
CA GLY A 324 -5.86 8.29 8.74
C GLY A 324 -5.27 9.02 7.53
N CYS A 325 -6.03 9.20 6.45
CA CYS A 325 -5.50 9.72 5.19
C CYS A 325 -5.57 11.25 5.12
N TYR A 326 -4.61 11.87 4.46
CA TYR A 326 -4.54 13.31 4.23
C TYR A 326 -4.61 13.65 2.75
N PHE A 327 -5.68 14.32 2.34
CA PHE A 327 -5.88 14.81 0.97
C PHE A 327 -5.76 16.33 1.00
N ASN A 328 -4.72 16.89 0.38
CA ASN A 328 -4.46 18.33 0.43
C ASN A 328 -4.19 18.95 -0.93
N GLU A 329 -4.77 20.11 -1.23
CA GLU A 329 -4.50 20.86 -2.46
C GLU A 329 -4.71 20.00 -3.71
N ILE A 330 -5.92 19.48 -3.84
CA ILE A 330 -6.34 18.64 -4.96
C ILE A 330 -7.33 19.44 -5.81
N THR A 331 -7.07 19.65 -7.10
CA THR A 331 -8.01 20.27 -8.03
C THR A 331 -8.26 19.33 -9.21
N THR A 332 -9.52 19.11 -9.57
CA THR A 332 -9.89 18.46 -10.83
C THR A 332 -11.10 19.16 -11.46
N ASN A 333 -11.16 19.21 -12.79
CA ASN A 333 -12.38 19.65 -13.48
C ASN A 333 -13.45 18.55 -13.60
N GLU A 334 -13.20 17.39 -12.98
CA GLU A 334 -14.21 16.35 -12.83
C GLU A 334 -15.17 16.63 -11.68
N SER A 335 -16.33 16.00 -11.81
CA SER A 335 -17.39 16.07 -10.81
C SER A 335 -17.04 15.37 -9.49
N LYS A 336 -16.03 14.48 -9.49
CA LYS A 336 -15.73 13.54 -8.41
C LYS A 336 -14.22 13.43 -8.17
N ILE A 337 -13.80 13.58 -6.91
CA ILE A 337 -12.39 13.33 -6.52
C ILE A 337 -12.22 11.85 -6.15
N ILE A 338 -13.09 11.33 -5.28
CA ILE A 338 -13.14 9.93 -4.89
C ILE A 338 -14.52 9.40 -5.26
N SER A 339 -14.55 8.36 -6.09
CA SER A 339 -15.77 7.68 -6.50
C SER A 339 -15.73 6.23 -6.02
N ILE A 340 -16.76 5.82 -5.29
CA ILE A 340 -16.94 4.47 -4.80
C ILE A 340 -18.30 3.97 -5.26
N GLN A 341 -18.30 2.90 -6.05
CA GLN A 341 -19.50 2.31 -6.58
C GLN A 341 -19.58 0.85 -6.16
N ASP A 342 -20.67 0.50 -5.49
CA ASP A 342 -21.06 -0.87 -5.23
C ASP A 342 -22.25 -1.20 -6.14
N SER A 343 -22.07 -2.19 -7.02
CA SER A 343 -23.09 -2.68 -7.93
C SER A 343 -23.09 -4.21 -7.96
N GLN A 344 -24.26 -4.84 -7.82
CA GLN A 344 -24.37 -6.28 -8.03
C GLN A 344 -24.04 -6.66 -9.48
N GLN A 345 -23.15 -7.63 -9.66
CA GLN A 345 -23.19 -8.42 -10.88
C GLN A 345 -24.50 -9.19 -10.89
N SER A 346 -25.30 -8.99 -11.93
CA SER A 346 -26.61 -9.58 -12.15
C SER A 346 -26.54 -11.10 -12.28
N HIS A 347 -26.35 -11.85 -11.20
CA HIS A 347 -26.65 -13.28 -11.14
C HIS A 347 -27.26 -13.67 -9.78
N GLN A 348 -28.55 -14.02 -9.89
CA GLN A 348 -29.44 -14.63 -8.91
C GLN A 348 -28.76 -15.46 -7.80
N THR A 349 -29.03 -15.12 -6.54
CA THR A 349 -29.92 -15.95 -5.69
C THR A 349 -30.41 -15.13 -4.50
N LYS A 350 -31.72 -14.86 -4.50
CA LYS A 350 -32.45 -14.37 -3.33
C LYS A 350 -32.48 -15.49 -2.28
N ASN A 351 -31.50 -15.52 -1.38
CA ASN A 351 -31.65 -16.17 -0.10
C ASN A 351 -31.29 -15.16 0.99
N LEU A 352 -32.23 -14.98 1.93
CA LEU A 352 -32.17 -14.02 3.01
C LEU A 352 -30.82 -14.09 3.74
N GLN A 353 -30.12 -12.96 3.78
CA GLN A 353 -28.93 -12.78 4.59
C GLN A 353 -29.30 -12.90 6.07
N SER A 354 -28.65 -13.84 6.75
CA SER A 354 -28.52 -13.85 8.21
C SER A 354 -27.82 -12.58 8.70
N ASN A 355 -28.29 -12.01 9.82
CA ASN A 355 -27.76 -10.83 10.53
C ASN A 355 -26.34 -11.03 11.12
N GLY A 356 -25.39 -11.59 10.36
CA GLY A 356 -24.04 -11.95 10.83
C GLY A 356 -22.99 -10.87 10.62
N ASP A 357 -22.82 -10.35 9.39
CA ASP A 357 -21.77 -9.38 9.08
C ASP A 357 -22.27 -8.37 8.05
N SER A 358 -22.74 -7.20 8.51
CA SER A 358 -22.99 -6.09 7.59
C SER A 358 -21.65 -5.61 7.05
N GLN A 359 -21.35 -5.88 5.78
CA GLN A 359 -20.16 -5.37 5.12
C GLN A 359 -20.17 -3.84 5.17
N SER A 360 -19.18 -3.27 5.85
CA SER A 360 -19.02 -1.83 6.03
C SER A 360 -17.81 -1.30 5.26
N LEU A 361 -18.02 -0.21 4.54
CA LEU A 361 -16.96 0.67 4.08
C LEU A 361 -16.78 1.79 5.11
N ILE A 362 -15.56 1.95 5.62
CA ILE A 362 -15.26 2.94 6.67
C ILE A 362 -14.34 4.03 6.10
N ILE A 363 -14.69 5.29 6.34
CA ILE A 363 -13.81 6.44 6.15
C ILE A 363 -13.60 7.04 7.54
N HIS A 364 -12.40 6.91 8.08
CA HIS A 364 -12.10 7.24 9.47
C HIS A 364 -10.88 8.16 9.58
N ASP A 365 -10.99 9.18 10.44
CA ASP A 365 -9.88 10.08 10.83
C ASP A 365 -9.11 10.64 9.63
N SER A 366 -9.84 10.96 8.56
CA SER A 366 -9.26 11.42 7.31
C SER A 366 -9.57 12.91 7.10
N ILE A 367 -8.58 13.65 6.61
CA ILE A 367 -8.66 15.10 6.44
C ILE A 367 -8.60 15.43 4.94
N PHE A 368 -9.60 16.18 4.49
CA PHE A 368 -9.68 16.77 3.16
C PHE A 368 -9.47 18.29 3.29
N SER A 369 -8.41 18.81 2.70
CA SER A 369 -7.99 20.21 2.82
C SER A 369 -7.74 20.82 1.44
N ASN A 370 -8.30 22.00 1.17
CA ASN A 370 -8.13 22.70 -0.12
C ASN A 370 -8.46 21.82 -1.35
N CYS A 371 -9.43 20.91 -1.23
CA CYS A 371 -9.85 20.06 -2.36
C CYS A 371 -10.94 20.77 -3.18
N ILE A 372 -10.75 20.80 -4.50
CA ILE A 372 -11.60 21.48 -5.47
C ILE A 372 -12.04 20.49 -6.56
N SER A 373 -13.36 20.39 -6.78
CA SER A 373 -13.93 19.65 -7.91
C SER A 373 -14.91 20.54 -8.68
N GLN A 374 -15.09 20.27 -9.97
CA GLN A 374 -15.96 21.07 -10.83
C GLN A 374 -16.95 20.18 -11.60
N VAL A 375 -18.21 20.58 -11.64
CA VAL A 375 -19.23 20.00 -12.52
C VAL A 375 -19.63 21.08 -13.52
N ASN A 376 -19.80 20.73 -14.79
CA ASN A 376 -20.46 21.64 -15.71
C ASN A 376 -21.89 21.92 -15.21
N ILE A 377 -22.14 23.12 -14.71
CA ILE A 377 -23.39 23.52 -14.04
C ILE A 377 -24.62 23.41 -14.97
N ALA A 378 -24.40 23.37 -16.30
CA ALA A 378 -25.46 23.14 -17.27
C ALA A 378 -26.06 21.72 -17.20
N ASP A 379 -25.29 20.76 -16.69
CA ASP A 379 -25.76 19.39 -16.50
C ASP A 379 -26.47 19.24 -15.14
N THR A 380 -27.78 19.00 -15.21
CA THR A 380 -28.62 18.83 -14.02
C THR A 380 -28.68 17.40 -13.50
N GLU A 381 -28.15 16.44 -14.25
CA GLU A 381 -28.20 15.01 -13.94
C GLU A 381 -26.93 14.55 -13.21
N THR A 382 -25.77 15.10 -13.58
CA THR A 382 -24.48 14.72 -12.99
C THR A 382 -24.42 15.04 -11.49
N LYS A 383 -24.27 13.99 -10.68
CA LYS A 383 -23.99 14.07 -9.24
C LYS A 383 -22.48 14.10 -9.04
N GLY A 384 -22.02 15.00 -8.20
CA GLY A 384 -20.60 15.19 -7.87
C GLY A 384 -20.37 15.33 -6.38
N GLY A 385 -19.10 15.41 -6.01
CA GLY A 385 -18.61 15.60 -4.65
C GLY A 385 -17.14 15.27 -4.52
N ILE A 386 -16.54 15.68 -3.40
CA ILE A 386 -15.22 15.17 -3.01
C ILE A 386 -15.32 13.66 -2.80
N LEU A 387 -16.38 13.24 -2.11
CA LEU A 387 -16.76 11.85 -1.96
C LEU A 387 -18.05 11.61 -2.73
N HIS A 388 -18.03 10.66 -3.66
CA HIS A 388 -19.21 10.21 -4.41
C HIS A 388 -19.36 8.70 -4.22
N ILE A 389 -20.32 8.31 -3.38
CA ILE A 389 -20.55 6.91 -3.00
C ILE A 389 -21.92 6.49 -3.52
N VAL A 390 -21.97 5.37 -4.22
CA VAL A 390 -23.22 4.75 -4.68
C VAL A 390 -23.20 3.30 -4.23
N SER A 391 -24.22 2.86 -3.52
CA SER A 391 -24.28 1.51 -2.96
C SER A 391 -25.61 0.81 -3.19
N ASP A 392 -25.55 -0.52 -3.26
CA ASP A 392 -26.66 -1.46 -3.34
C ASP A 392 -26.70 -2.44 -2.14
N GLY A 393 -26.16 -2.03 -0.98
CA GLY A 393 -26.37 -2.76 0.28
C GLY A 393 -25.21 -2.78 1.27
N ILE A 394 -24.14 -2.00 1.05
CA ILE A 394 -23.06 -1.85 2.03
C ILE A 394 -23.38 -0.73 3.03
N LYS A 395 -22.97 -0.93 4.28
CA LYS A 395 -22.99 0.13 5.29
C LYS A 395 -21.83 1.08 4.98
N VAL A 396 -22.06 2.39 5.02
CA VAL A 396 -21.01 3.39 4.84
C VAL A 396 -20.90 4.21 6.11
N ASP A 397 -19.75 4.15 6.76
CA ASP A 397 -19.46 4.91 7.98
C ASP A 397 -18.40 5.99 7.68
N ILE A 398 -18.72 7.26 7.94
CA ILE A 398 -17.78 8.39 7.86
C ILE A 398 -17.61 8.95 9.28
N ILE A 399 -16.43 8.77 9.86
CA ILE A 399 -16.18 8.97 11.29
C ILE A 399 -14.96 9.86 11.48
N SER A 400 -15.07 10.88 12.35
CA SER A 400 -13.95 11.77 12.71
C SER A 400 -13.22 12.41 11.53
N CYS A 401 -13.91 12.59 10.39
CA CYS A 401 -13.32 13.19 9.19
C CYS A 401 -13.47 14.70 9.18
N GLU A 402 -12.53 15.40 8.56
CA GLU A 402 -12.54 16.85 8.46
C GLU A 402 -12.49 17.33 7.01
N PHE A 403 -13.27 18.37 6.71
CA PHE A 403 -13.30 19.03 5.39
C PHE A 403 -12.99 20.52 5.58
N ARG A 404 -11.80 20.95 5.14
CA ARG A 404 -11.27 22.29 5.36
C ARG A 404 -11.06 22.99 4.03
N ARG A 405 -11.68 24.16 3.83
CA ARG A 405 -11.46 25.01 2.63
C ARG A 405 -11.71 24.27 1.30
N CYS A 406 -12.59 23.28 1.32
CA CYS A 406 -13.01 22.53 0.15
C CYS A 406 -13.99 23.34 -0.69
N GLN A 407 -13.87 23.28 -2.01
CA GLN A 407 -14.77 23.96 -2.93
C GLN A 407 -15.28 22.98 -3.98
N VAL A 408 -16.58 22.67 -3.94
CA VAL A 408 -17.22 21.90 -5.01
C VAL A 408 -18.04 22.86 -5.87
N LEU A 409 -17.59 23.11 -7.09
CA LEU A 409 -18.36 23.83 -8.12
C LEU A 409 -19.39 22.87 -8.73
N GLY A 410 -20.24 22.33 -7.86
CA GLY A 410 -21.25 21.32 -8.12
C GLY A 410 -22.31 21.34 -7.02
N ARG A 411 -23.16 20.31 -6.95
CA ARG A 411 -24.31 20.34 -6.03
C ARG A 411 -24.01 19.89 -4.60
N ASN A 412 -23.10 18.94 -4.41
CA ASN A 412 -22.88 18.31 -3.10
C ASN A 412 -21.38 18.23 -2.79
N LEU A 413 -21.01 18.45 -1.52
CA LEU A 413 -19.65 18.18 -1.03
C LEU A 413 -19.40 16.67 -0.93
N ILE A 414 -20.40 15.94 -0.43
CA ILE A 414 -20.46 14.49 -0.28
C ILE A 414 -21.77 14.04 -0.90
N TYR A 415 -21.72 13.06 -1.79
CA TYR A 415 -22.89 12.40 -2.36
C TYR A 415 -22.91 10.94 -1.93
N ILE A 416 -24.03 10.50 -1.37
CA ILE A 416 -24.30 9.10 -1.03
C ILE A 416 -25.64 8.73 -1.69
N GLY A 417 -25.58 7.79 -2.63
CA GLY A 417 -26.74 7.33 -3.40
C GLY A 417 -27.01 5.84 -3.17
N TRP A 418 -28.29 5.46 -3.32
CA TRP A 418 -28.75 4.08 -3.32
C TRP A 418 -29.09 3.65 -4.75
N THR A 419 -28.58 2.49 -5.19
CA THR A 419 -28.89 1.91 -6.52
C THR A 419 -29.76 0.66 -6.47
N GLY A 420 -30.17 0.21 -5.29
CA GLY A 420 -31.06 -0.93 -5.17
C GLY A 420 -32.48 -0.62 -5.61
N GLU A 421 -33.21 -1.66 -6.02
CA GLU A 421 -34.65 -1.53 -6.27
C GLU A 421 -35.36 -1.21 -4.95
N ASP A 422 -36.09 -0.09 -4.92
CA ASP A 422 -37.01 0.21 -3.81
C ASP A 422 -38.03 -0.92 -3.73
N SER A 423 -37.85 -1.84 -2.77
CA SER A 423 -38.87 -2.83 -2.51
C SER A 423 -40.13 -2.09 -2.03
N ASN A 424 -41.16 -2.09 -2.87
CA ASN A 424 -42.48 -1.48 -2.63
C ASN A 424 -43.22 -2.05 -1.39
N THR A 425 -42.54 -2.74 -0.48
CA THR A 425 -43.10 -3.42 0.68
C THR A 425 -42.56 -2.95 2.03
N SER A 426 -41.63 -1.99 2.10
CA SER A 426 -41.25 -1.42 3.41
C SER A 426 -42.01 -0.12 3.70
N VAL A 427 -43.01 -0.25 4.58
CA VAL A 427 -43.69 0.88 5.23
C VAL A 427 -42.74 1.41 6.32
N ALA A 428 -41.66 2.07 5.91
CA ALA A 428 -40.81 2.85 6.80
C ALA A 428 -40.10 3.92 5.97
N LYS A 429 -40.84 4.97 5.58
CA LYS A 429 -40.22 6.24 5.25
C LYS A 429 -39.52 6.73 6.50
N THR A 430 -38.20 6.66 6.53
CA THR A 430 -37.38 7.32 7.56
C THR A 430 -36.61 8.43 6.87
N ILE A 431 -36.74 9.62 7.44
CA ILE A 431 -36.26 10.94 6.98
C ILE A 431 -34.73 10.97 6.97
#